data_AF-A0AA36D2Q6-F1
#
_entry.id   AF-A0AA36D2Q6-F1
#
_cell.length_a   1.000
_cell.length_b   1.000
_cell.length_c   1.000
_cell.angle_alpha   90.00
_cell.angle_beta   90.00
_cell.angle_gamma   90.00
#
_symmetry.space_group_name_H-M   'P 1'
#
loop_
_entity.id
_entity.type
_entity.pdbx_description
1 polymer ?
#
loop_
_entity_poly.entity_id
_entity_poly.type
_entity_poly.pdbx_seq_one_letter_code
_entity_poly.pdbx_strand_id
1 'polypeptide(L)'
;MASTPTTSSNPSPAPASLECSESLPAIQKSWAVESTRLFVPPYAPKKEFKEVEKLDGDDVKLINELSRLSPAQMCEYIRNLDNKAYVIGIEEARQFARAKMIQIFKPKEI
;
A
#
# COMPACT_ATOMS: atom_id res chain seq x y z
N MET A 1 45.69 11.05 -59.91
CA MET A 1 44.45 11.60 -59.33
C MET A 1 43.65 10.42 -58.83
N ALA A 2 43.63 10.21 -57.52
CA ALA A 2 43.25 8.96 -56.88
C ALA A 2 41.85 9.04 -56.26
N SER A 3 41.07 7.99 -56.54
CA SER A 3 40.07 7.30 -55.72
C SER A 3 39.03 8.10 -54.93
N THR A 4 37.76 7.90 -55.31
CA THR A 4 36.58 8.11 -54.46
C THR A 4 36.59 7.15 -53.26
N PRO A 5 36.16 7.59 -52.06
CA PRO A 5 35.79 6.68 -51.00
C PRO A 5 34.27 6.60 -50.83
N THR A 6 33.77 5.38 -50.92
CA THR A 6 32.43 4.92 -50.54
C THR A 6 32.29 5.00 -49.03
N THR A 7 31.39 5.84 -48.51
CA THR A 7 31.07 5.90 -47.08
C THR A 7 30.20 4.71 -46.68
N SER A 8 30.77 3.89 -45.81
CA SER A 8 30.21 2.71 -45.18
C SER A 8 29.66 3.05 -43.78
N SER A 9 28.68 2.26 -43.34
CA SER A 9 28.34 1.91 -41.94
C SER A 9 27.38 2.79 -41.12
N ASN A 10 26.16 2.24 -41.03
CA ASN A 10 25.31 1.98 -39.87
C ASN A 10 24.61 3.11 -39.06
N PRO A 11 23.31 2.91 -38.76
CA PRO A 11 22.49 3.79 -37.94
C PRO A 11 22.73 3.59 -36.42
N SER A 12 22.58 4.70 -35.72
CA SER A 12 22.56 4.88 -34.26
C SER A 12 21.84 3.75 -33.49
N PRO A 13 22.44 3.17 -32.43
CA PRO A 13 21.72 2.28 -31.54
C PRO A 13 20.85 3.08 -30.56
N ALA A 14 19.55 2.79 -30.56
CA ALA A 14 18.62 3.24 -29.53
C ALA A 14 19.07 2.76 -28.13
N PRO A 15 18.84 3.51 -27.05
CA PRO A 15 19.16 3.05 -25.71
C PRO A 15 18.30 1.84 -25.37
N ALA A 16 18.96 0.69 -25.20
CA ALA A 16 18.40 -0.55 -24.76
C ALA A 16 17.66 -0.37 -23.43
N SER A 17 16.42 -0.85 -23.41
CA SER A 17 15.63 -1.12 -22.21
C SER A 17 16.47 -1.89 -21.21
N LEU A 18 16.80 -1.27 -20.08
CA LEU A 18 17.12 -2.01 -18.86
C LEU A 18 15.78 -2.39 -18.23
N GLU A 19 15.20 -3.48 -18.72
CA GLU A 19 14.20 -4.23 -17.97
C GLU A 19 14.87 -4.75 -16.70
N CYS A 20 14.70 -4.02 -15.60
CA CYS A 20 14.98 -4.53 -14.26
C CYS A 20 13.86 -5.52 -13.91
N SER A 21 13.92 -6.73 -14.47
CA SER A 21 13.01 -7.84 -14.15
C SER A 21 13.53 -8.62 -12.95
N GLU A 22 13.73 -7.93 -11.84
CA GLU A 22 13.94 -8.58 -10.57
C GLU A 22 12.58 -8.90 -9.97
N SER A 23 12.23 -10.18 -9.95
CA SER A 23 10.95 -10.68 -9.44
C SER A 23 10.86 -10.41 -7.94
N LEU A 24 10.24 -9.30 -7.58
CA LEU A 24 9.97 -8.95 -6.20
C LEU A 24 9.04 -10.01 -5.56
N PRO A 25 9.27 -10.39 -4.30
CA PRO A 25 8.50 -11.42 -3.62
C PRO A 25 7.00 -11.08 -3.64
N ALA A 26 6.15 -12.11 -3.78
CA ALA A 26 4.72 -12.01 -4.07
C ALA A 26 3.90 -11.08 -3.15
N ILE A 27 4.43 -10.72 -1.98
CA ILE A 27 3.84 -9.76 -1.04
C ILE A 27 3.78 -8.34 -1.65
N GLN A 28 4.67 -8.00 -2.59
CA GLN A 28 4.76 -6.64 -3.15
C GLN A 28 3.75 -6.37 -4.28
N LYS A 29 3.04 -7.39 -4.77
CA LYS A 29 2.03 -7.25 -5.84
C LYS A 29 0.64 -6.78 -5.33
N SER A 30 0.46 -6.59 -4.03
CA SER A 30 -0.84 -6.21 -3.45
C SER A 30 -1.24 -4.74 -3.69
N TRP A 31 -0.36 -3.92 -4.26
CA TRP A 31 -0.63 -2.53 -4.62
C TRP A 31 -1.02 -2.36 -6.10
N ALA A 32 -1.17 -3.46 -6.85
CA ALA A 32 -1.86 -3.40 -8.14
C ALA A 32 -3.27 -2.86 -7.87
N VAL A 33 -3.56 -1.70 -8.45
CA VAL A 33 -4.81 -0.95 -8.41
C VAL A 33 -5.91 -1.72 -9.17
N GLU A 34 -6.08 -3.01 -8.87
CA GLU A 34 -7.29 -3.75 -9.20
C GLU A 34 -8.18 -3.64 -7.97
N SER A 35 -8.79 -2.45 -7.86
CA SER A 35 -10.01 -2.14 -7.15
C SER A 35 -10.65 -3.34 -6.43
N THR A 36 -10.09 -3.68 -5.26
CA THR A 36 -10.85 -4.40 -4.24
C THR A 36 -11.99 -3.46 -3.92
N ARG A 37 -13.13 -3.67 -4.58
CA ARG A 37 -14.41 -3.06 -4.22
C ARG A 37 -14.47 -3.17 -2.72
N LEU A 38 -14.28 -2.01 -2.09
CA LEU A 38 -14.14 -1.88 -0.65
C LEU A 38 -15.29 -2.66 -0.03
N PHE A 39 -14.97 -3.73 0.68
CA PHE A 39 -15.89 -4.19 1.71
C PHE A 39 -15.88 -3.08 2.76
N VAL A 40 -16.73 -2.07 2.53
CA VAL A 40 -17.13 -1.10 3.53
C VAL A 40 -18.27 -1.79 4.26
N PRO A 41 -18.09 -2.21 5.52
CA PRO A 41 -19.21 -2.69 6.31
C PRO A 41 -20.32 -1.63 6.25
N PRO A 42 -21.60 -2.01 6.13
CA PRO A 42 -22.71 -1.04 6.08
C PRO A 42 -22.80 -0.13 7.32
N TYR A 43 -22.02 -0.43 8.37
CA TYR A 43 -21.88 0.36 9.60
C TYR A 43 -20.59 1.17 9.69
N ALA A 44 -19.74 1.17 8.65
CA ALA A 44 -18.51 1.93 8.69
C ALA A 44 -18.87 3.41 8.85
N PRO A 45 -18.44 4.08 9.95
CA PRO A 45 -18.70 5.48 10.11
C PRO A 45 -18.10 6.20 8.90
N LYS A 46 -18.91 7.04 8.25
CA LYS A 46 -18.42 7.93 7.20
C LYS A 46 -17.34 8.78 7.85
N LYS A 47 -16.08 8.55 7.49
CA LYS A 47 -14.98 9.42 7.91
C LYS A 47 -15.16 10.71 7.15
N GLU A 48 -15.89 11.65 7.75
CA GLU A 48 -15.77 13.05 7.40
C GLU A 48 -14.31 13.41 7.63
N PHE A 49 -13.62 13.82 6.56
CA PHE A 49 -12.28 14.38 6.69
C PHE A 49 -12.43 15.64 7.54
N LYS A 50 -12.14 15.52 8.84
CA LYS A 50 -11.99 16.69 9.70
C LYS A 50 -10.90 17.54 9.06
N GLU A 51 -11.23 18.79 8.78
CA GLU A 51 -10.24 19.80 8.45
C GLU A 51 -9.09 19.71 9.48
N VAL A 52 -7.86 19.96 9.02
CA VAL A 52 -6.58 19.80 9.76
C VAL A 52 -6.56 20.55 11.10
N GLU A 53 -7.56 21.39 11.38
CA GLU A 53 -7.74 22.20 12.58
C GLU A 53 -7.91 21.42 13.89
N LYS A 54 -8.13 20.10 13.87
CA LYS A 54 -8.22 19.27 15.09
C LYS A 54 -7.38 17.99 15.02
N LEU A 55 -6.09 18.13 14.74
CA LEU A 55 -5.13 17.07 15.04
C LEU A 55 -4.85 17.05 16.55
N ASP A 56 -4.87 15.87 17.16
CA ASP A 56 -4.45 15.73 18.55
C ASP A 56 -2.93 15.92 18.67
N GLY A 57 -2.45 16.25 19.88
CA GLY A 57 -1.02 16.48 20.11
C GLY A 57 -0.14 15.27 19.75
N ASP A 58 -0.68 14.06 19.89
CA ASP A 58 0.03 12.83 19.53
C ASP A 58 0.00 12.56 18.02
N ASP A 59 -1.08 12.93 17.32
CA ASP A 59 -1.14 12.84 15.85
C ASP A 59 -0.11 13.78 15.21
N VAL A 60 0.06 14.99 15.74
CA VAL A 60 1.07 15.95 15.27
C VAL A 60 2.49 15.41 15.48
N LYS A 61 2.76 14.74 16.61
CA LYS A 61 4.07 14.11 16.84
C LYS A 61 4.32 12.99 15.84
N LEU A 62 3.34 12.14 15.59
CA LEU A 62 3.46 11.05 14.63
C LEU A 62 3.74 11.57 13.22
N ILE A 63 3.02 12.59 12.76
CA ILE A 63 3.26 13.21 11.44
C ILE A 63 4.70 13.75 11.35
N ASN A 64 5.16 14.41 12.42
CA ASN A 64 6.53 14.93 12.48
C ASN A 64 7.58 13.82 12.45
N GLU A 65 7.34 12.68 13.10
CA GLU A 65 8.22 11.51 13.04
C GLU A 65 8.25 10.90 11.64
N LEU A 66 7.09 10.74 11.01
CA LEU A 66 6.98 10.20 9.65
C LEU A 66 7.66 11.11 8.62
N SER A 67 7.52 12.43 8.77
CA SER A 67 8.16 13.42 7.88
C SER A 67 9.69 13.39 7.96
N ARG A 68 10.28 12.84 9.03
CA ARG A 68 11.73 12.74 9.20
C ARG A 68 12.32 11.47 8.59
N LEU A 69 11.49 10.51 8.18
CA LEU A 69 11.96 9.25 7.61
C LEU A 69 12.50 9.45 6.19
N SER A 70 13.58 8.74 5.86
CA SER A 70 14.02 8.61 4.46
C SER A 70 13.01 7.79 3.63
N PRO A 71 13.01 7.90 2.29
CA PRO A 71 12.06 7.15 1.44
C PRO A 71 12.11 5.63 1.68
N ALA A 72 13.30 5.06 1.86
CA ALA A 72 13.46 3.63 2.13
C ALA A 72 12.84 3.23 3.49
N GLN A 73 13.07 4.04 4.53
CA GLN A 73 12.50 3.82 5.86
C GLN A 73 10.98 3.97 5.87
N MET A 74 10.44 4.91 5.07
CA MET A 74 9.00 5.06 4.92
C MET A 74 8.36 3.82 4.28
N CYS A 75 9.00 3.24 3.25
CA CYS A 75 8.53 1.98 2.66
C CYS A 75 8.59 0.79 3.64
N GLU A 76 9.60 0.72 4.51
CA GLU A 76 9.65 -0.28 5.58
C GLU A 76 8.57 -0.07 6.63
N TYR A 77 8.33 1.18 7.03
CA TYR A 77 7.26 1.53 7.97
C TYR A 77 5.89 1.10 7.44
N ILE A 78 5.60 1.40 6.16
CA ILE A 78 4.34 1.00 5.50
C ILE A 78 4.22 -0.52 5.48
N ARG A 79 5.26 -1.26 5.09
CA ARG A 79 5.24 -2.74 5.12
C ARG A 79 4.97 -3.30 6.51
N ASN A 80 5.57 -2.72 7.55
CA ASN A 80 5.33 -3.14 8.91
C ASN A 80 3.89 -2.84 9.37
N LEU A 81 3.34 -1.69 8.96
CA LEU A 81 1.95 -1.34 9.22
C LEU A 81 0.99 -2.33 8.56
N ASP A 82 1.22 -2.69 7.30
CA ASP A 82 0.40 -3.65 6.55
C ASP A 82 0.45 -5.05 7.20
N ASN A 83 1.64 -5.50 7.63
CA ASN A 83 1.79 -6.76 8.35
C ASN A 83 1.02 -6.78 9.68
N LYS A 84 1.04 -5.66 10.42
CA LYS A 84 0.27 -5.52 11.66
C LYS A 84 -1.23 -5.55 11.37
N ALA A 85 -1.69 -4.81 10.36
CA ALA A 85 -3.08 -4.77 9.96
C ALA A 85 -3.59 -6.17 9.57
N TYR A 86 -2.78 -6.96 8.87
CA TYR A 86 -3.12 -8.34 8.51
C TYR A 86 -3.31 -9.24 9.74
N VAL A 87 -2.36 -9.21 10.69
CA VAL A 87 -2.45 -10.02 11.92
C VAL A 87 -3.66 -9.61 12.76
N ILE A 88 -3.89 -8.31 12.92
CA ILE A 88 -5.05 -7.78 13.64
C ILE A 88 -6.35 -8.24 12.96
N GLY A 89 -6.43 -8.15 11.63
CA GLY A 89 -7.62 -8.56 10.87
C GLY A 89 -7.98 -10.04 11.07
N ILE A 90 -6.97 -10.93 11.12
CA ILE A 90 -7.20 -12.35 11.42
C ILE A 90 -7.74 -12.53 12.84
N GLU A 91 -7.12 -11.87 13.82
CA GLU A 91 -7.51 -12.00 15.21
C GLU A 91 -8.91 -11.42 15.46
N GLU A 92 -9.22 -10.26 14.88
CA GLU A 92 -10.55 -9.66 14.91
C GLU A 92 -11.59 -10.60 14.29
N ALA A 93 -11.33 -11.17 13.11
CA ALA A 93 -12.24 -12.14 12.49
C ALA A 93 -12.49 -13.36 13.38
N ARG A 94 -11.45 -13.85 14.06
CA ARG A 94 -11.56 -14.95 15.02
C ARG A 94 -12.44 -14.56 16.21
N GLN A 95 -12.29 -13.35 16.74
CA GLN A 95 -13.13 -12.86 17.84
C GLN A 95 -14.58 -12.66 17.41
N PHE A 96 -14.82 -12.11 16.21
CA PHE A 96 -16.16 -11.97 15.65
C PHE A 96 -16.84 -13.32 15.44
N ALA A 97 -16.12 -14.34 14.97
CA ALA A 97 -16.65 -15.69 14.82
C ALA A 97 -17.08 -16.29 16.18
N ARG A 98 -16.24 -16.13 17.21
CA ARG A 98 -16.56 -16.55 18.59
C ARG A 98 -17.79 -15.83 19.12
N ALA A 99 -17.83 -14.50 18.99
CA ALA A 99 -18.95 -13.65 19.38
C ALA A 99 -20.27 -14.07 18.70
N LYS A 100 -20.22 -14.40 17.40
CA LYS A 100 -21.37 -14.91 16.65
C LYS A 100 -21.86 -16.26 17.18
N MET A 101 -20.94 -17.17 17.53
CA MET A 101 -21.28 -18.49 18.08
C MET A 101 -22.03 -18.38 19.41
N ILE A 102 -21.58 -17.49 20.31
CA ILE A 102 -22.25 -17.24 21.60
C ILE A 102 -23.41 -16.25 21.48
N GLN A 103 -23.80 -15.88 20.26
CA GLN A 103 -24.98 -15.08 19.93
C GLN A 103 -25.05 -13.70 20.62
N ILE A 104 -23.91 -13.07 20.92
CA ILE A 104 -23.91 -11.76 21.61
C ILE A 104 -24.59 -10.65 20.81
N PHE A 105 -24.69 -10.81 19.49
CA PHE A 105 -25.28 -9.81 18.60
C PHE A 105 -26.80 -9.96 18.46
N LYS A 106 -27.43 -10.97 19.09
CA LYS A 106 -28.88 -11.11 19.06
C LYS A 106 -29.51 -10.04 19.97
N PRO A 107 -30.49 -9.28 19.49
CA PRO A 107 -31.23 -8.35 20.34
C PRO A 107 -31.96 -9.14 21.42
N LYS A 108 -32.02 -8.58 22.63
CA LYS A 108 -32.80 -9.17 23.72
C LYS A 108 -34.28 -8.98 23.40
N GLU A 109 -35.00 -10.08 23.16
CA GLU A 109 -36.46 -10.05 23.14
C GLU A 109 -36.93 -9.73 24.57
N ILE A 110 -37.63 -8.59 24.73
CA ILE A 110 -38.27 -8.12 25.97
C ILE A 110 -39.77 -8.23 25.75
#